data_AF-A0AAE3CFB3-F1
#
_entry.id   AF-A0AAE3CFB3-F1
#
_cell.length_a   1.000
_cell.length_b   1.000
_cell.length_c   1.000
_cell.angle_alpha   90.00
_cell.angle_beta   90.00
_cell.angle_gamma   90.00
#
_symmetry.space_group_name_H-M   'P 1'
#
loop_
_entity.id
_entity.type
_entity.pdbx_description
1 polymer ?
#
loop_
_entity_poly.entity_id
_entity_poly.type
_entity_poly.pdbx_seq_one_letter_code
_entity_poly.pdbx_strand_id
1 'polypeptide(L)'
;MKRAKDEYVHRLVISDPETGRSVTVGVDDVKFRSLIDVKVGEIVKGDPLGLVGYELQVTGGSDKDGFPMRTDIEGSGRKRVLLSTGPGFKPRRKGERRRKLVRGNTISDDIYQVNMKVVKKGAKDVFKTEEAAPSES
;
A
#
# COMPACT_ATOMS: atom_id res chain seq x y z
N MET A 1 22.99 -5.17 13.08
CA MET A 1 22.00 -4.55 12.16
C MET A 1 20.68 -5.30 12.34
N LYS A 2 19.75 -4.79 13.16
CA LYS A 2 18.56 -5.52 13.62
C LYS A 2 17.58 -5.76 12.46
N ARG A 3 17.65 -6.94 11.82
CA ARG A 3 16.56 -7.49 11.00
C ARG A 3 15.54 -8.14 11.93
N ALA A 4 14.54 -7.36 12.34
CA ALA A 4 13.41 -7.83 13.14
C ALA A 4 12.06 -7.38 12.52
N LYS A 5 12.03 -7.16 11.20
CA LYS A 5 10.84 -6.74 10.44
C LYS A 5 10.39 -7.75 9.38
N ASP A 6 10.98 -8.95 9.38
CA ASP A 6 10.75 -9.98 8.35
C ASP A 6 9.73 -11.06 8.78
N GLU A 7 8.88 -10.78 9.77
CA GLU A 7 7.83 -11.73 10.21
C GLU A 7 6.43 -11.38 9.66
N TYR A 8 6.30 -10.26 8.95
CA TYR A 8 5.05 -9.88 8.29
C TYR A 8 5.18 -10.01 6.78
N VAL A 9 4.30 -10.82 6.19
CA VAL A 9 4.25 -11.08 4.74
C VAL A 9 3.81 -9.81 3.98
N HIS A 10 3.03 -8.93 4.62
CA HIS A 10 2.45 -7.73 4.02
C HIS A 10 2.69 -6.47 4.86
N ARG A 11 2.96 -5.35 4.19
CA ARG A 11 3.10 -4.01 4.79
C ARG A 11 1.94 -3.10 4.41
N LEU A 12 1.34 -2.44 5.38
CA LEU A 12 0.39 -1.34 5.16
C LEU A 12 1.06 -0.02 5.46
N VAL A 13 1.04 0.90 4.50
CA VAL A 13 1.49 2.28 4.69
C VAL A 13 0.24 3.14 4.78
N ILE A 14 -0.01 3.69 5.96
CA ILE A 14 -1.18 4.51 6.24
C ILE A 14 -0.73 5.95 6.38
N SER A 15 -1.27 6.82 5.54
CA SER A 15 -0.95 8.24 5.50
C SER A 15 -2.13 9.08 5.99
N ASP A 16 -1.89 9.99 6.93
CA ASP A 16 -2.85 11.02 7.32
C ASP A 16 -2.59 12.30 6.51
N PRO A 17 -3.52 12.70 5.63
CA PRO A 17 -3.37 13.91 4.82
C PRO A 17 -3.39 15.21 5.65
N GLU A 18 -3.99 15.21 6.84
CA GLU A 18 -4.09 16.42 7.67
C GLU A 18 -2.79 16.70 8.42
N THR A 19 -2.15 15.65 8.96
CA THR A 19 -0.90 15.78 9.71
C THR A 19 0.34 15.60 8.84
N GLY A 20 0.18 15.09 7.61
CA GLY A 20 1.28 14.76 6.69
C GLY A 20 2.14 13.58 7.16
N ARG A 21 1.73 12.87 8.22
CA ARG A 21 2.47 11.74 8.78
C ARG A 21 2.05 10.44 8.10
N SER A 22 3.00 9.52 8.00
CA SER A 22 2.74 8.16 7.52
C SER A 22 3.33 7.14 8.49
N VAL A 23 2.58 6.07 8.72
CA VAL A 23 2.98 4.97 9.61
C VAL A 23 2.96 3.68 8.79
N THR A 24 3.97 2.85 8.99
CA THR A 24 4.04 1.52 8.40
C THR A 24 3.64 0.49 9.45
N VAL A 25 2.58 -0.25 9.17
CA VAL A 25 2.06 -1.33 10.02
C VAL A 25 2.33 -2.66 9.30
N GLY A 26 3.00 -3.59 9.97
CA GLY A 26 3.10 -4.97 9.52
C GLY A 26 1.80 -5.70 9.83
N VAL A 27 1.28 -6.47 8.87
CA VAL A 27 0.04 -7.23 9.04
C VAL A 27 0.24 -8.70 8.72
N ASP A 28 -0.45 -9.53 9.49
CA ASP A 28 -0.56 -10.97 9.29
C ASP A 28 -1.43 -11.28 8.06
N ASP A 29 -1.21 -12.45 7.45
CA ASP A 29 -1.97 -12.93 6.29
C ASP A 29 -3.49 -12.99 6.57
N VAL A 30 -3.88 -13.38 7.79
CA VAL A 30 -5.29 -13.46 8.21
C VAL A 30 -6.00 -12.10 8.13
N LYS A 31 -5.33 -11.03 8.56
CA LYS A 31 -5.88 -9.67 8.50
C LYS A 31 -5.86 -9.15 7.06
N PHE A 32 -4.81 -9.48 6.31
CA PHE A 32 -4.65 -9.08 4.92
C PHE A 32 -5.74 -9.65 4.00
N ARG A 33 -6.27 -10.85 4.29
CA ARG A 33 -7.38 -11.45 3.54
C ARG A 33 -8.63 -10.58 3.44
N SER A 34 -8.86 -9.70 4.42
CA SER A 34 -9.98 -8.76 4.39
C SER A 34 -9.83 -7.67 3.31
N LEU A 35 -8.64 -7.53 2.73
CA LEU A 35 -8.33 -6.59 1.66
C LEU A 35 -8.27 -7.24 0.29
N ILE A 36 -8.39 -8.57 0.19
CA ILE A 36 -8.41 -9.27 -1.11
C ILE A 36 -9.66 -8.82 -1.88
N ASP A 37 -9.52 -8.71 -3.20
CA ASP A 37 -10.56 -8.25 -4.14
C ASP A 37 -11.00 -6.79 -4.00
N VAL A 38 -10.44 -6.04 -3.04
CA VAL A 38 -10.60 -4.59 -2.97
C VAL A 38 -9.85 -3.93 -4.13
N LYS A 39 -10.48 -2.94 -4.76
CA LYS A 39 -9.84 -2.16 -5.83
C LYS A 39 -9.12 -0.92 -5.27
N VAL A 40 -8.03 -0.55 -5.93
CA VAL A 40 -7.39 0.75 -5.69
C VAL A 40 -8.37 1.87 -5.99
N GLY A 41 -8.60 2.74 -5.00
CA GLY A 41 -9.57 3.83 -5.01
C GLY A 41 -10.73 3.62 -4.05
N GLU A 42 -10.99 2.38 -3.63
CA GLU A 42 -12.09 2.03 -2.73
C GLU A 42 -11.77 2.38 -1.28
N ILE A 43 -12.84 2.64 -0.52
CA ILE A 43 -12.78 2.95 0.92
C ILE A 43 -13.09 1.66 1.68
N VAL A 44 -12.19 1.29 2.58
CA VAL A 44 -12.27 0.11 3.43
C VAL A 44 -12.32 0.53 4.88
N LYS A 45 -13.07 -0.22 5.68
CA LYS A 45 -13.10 -0.07 7.14
C LYS A 45 -11.81 -0.61 7.75
N GLY A 46 -11.25 0.11 8.71
CA GLY A 46 -10.03 -0.28 9.42
C GLY A 46 -10.23 -1.36 10.46
N ASP A 47 -11.47 -1.69 10.84
CA ASP A 47 -11.77 -2.65 11.91
C ASP A 47 -11.12 -4.04 11.72
N PRO A 48 -11.15 -4.66 10.52
CA PRO A 48 -10.49 -5.95 10.28
C PRO A 48 -8.95 -5.89 10.40
N LEU A 49 -8.38 -4.68 10.27
CA LEU A 49 -6.94 -4.43 10.34
C LEU A 49 -6.48 -4.05 11.76
N GLY A 50 -7.39 -4.04 12.74
CA GLY A 50 -7.12 -3.58 14.10
C GLY A 50 -7.15 -2.05 14.27
N LEU A 51 -7.64 -1.32 13.26
CA LEU A 51 -7.76 0.13 13.24
C LEU A 51 -9.22 0.54 13.42
N VAL A 52 -9.71 0.31 14.65
CA VAL A 52 -11.12 0.48 14.99
C VAL A 52 -11.59 1.91 14.72
N GLY A 53 -12.67 2.03 13.95
CA GLY A 53 -13.28 3.31 13.60
C GLY A 53 -12.55 4.14 12.53
N TYR A 54 -11.46 3.64 11.94
CA TYR A 54 -10.82 4.29 10.80
C TYR A 54 -11.52 3.92 9.49
N GLU A 55 -11.63 4.88 8.57
CA GLU A 55 -11.95 4.62 7.16
C GLU A 55 -10.72 4.96 6.33
N LEU A 56 -10.26 3.98 5.54
CA LEU A 56 -9.02 4.03 4.79
C LEU A 56 -9.32 3.86 3.31
N GLN A 57 -8.84 4.80 2.49
CA GLN A 57 -8.90 4.68 1.05
C GLN A 57 -7.63 4.01 0.53
N VAL A 58 -7.76 2.94 -0.27
CA VAL A 58 -6.62 2.33 -0.95
C VAL A 58 -6.18 3.26 -2.07
N THR A 59 -4.92 3.71 -2.06
CA THR A 59 -4.36 4.62 -3.09
C THR A 59 -3.43 3.91 -4.06
N GLY A 60 -2.90 2.75 -3.69
CA GLY A 60 -2.07 1.93 -4.56
C GLY A 60 -1.27 0.90 -3.77
N GLY A 61 -0.20 0.39 -4.38
CA GLY A 61 0.65 -0.60 -3.76
C GLY A 61 1.72 -1.13 -4.69
N SER A 62 2.46 -2.12 -4.19
CA SER A 62 3.55 -2.78 -4.89
C SER A 62 3.47 -4.29 -4.68
N ASP A 63 3.71 -5.03 -5.76
CA ASP A 63 3.88 -6.49 -5.75
C ASP A 63 5.19 -6.89 -5.01
N LYS A 64 5.32 -8.16 -4.61
CA LYS A 64 6.55 -8.75 -4.04
C LYS A 64 7.78 -8.50 -4.90
N ASP A 65 7.62 -8.48 -6.22
CA ASP A 65 8.71 -8.19 -7.18
C ASP A 65 8.94 -6.69 -7.42
N GLY A 66 8.25 -5.82 -6.68
CA GLY A 66 8.39 -4.36 -6.79
C GLY A 66 7.66 -3.72 -7.98
N PHE A 67 6.79 -4.47 -8.67
CA PHE A 67 5.95 -3.89 -9.72
C PHE A 67 4.83 -3.03 -9.09
N PRO A 68 4.66 -1.78 -9.53
CA PRO A 68 3.63 -0.91 -8.98
C PRO A 68 2.23 -1.34 -9.48
N MET A 69 1.24 -1.18 -8.61
CA MET A 69 -0.17 -1.25 -8.97
C MET A 69 -0.59 0.01 -9.74
N ARG A 70 -1.53 -0.16 -10.68
CA ARG A 70 -2.07 0.94 -11.48
C ARG A 70 -3.59 0.87 -11.54
N THR A 71 -4.26 1.98 -11.21
CA THR A 71 -5.72 2.14 -11.20
C THR A 71 -6.38 1.84 -12.54
N ASP A 72 -5.71 2.23 -13.64
CA ASP A 72 -6.23 2.13 -15.00
C ASP A 72 -6.34 0.68 -15.51
N ILE A 73 -5.72 -0.28 -14.82
CA ILE A 73 -5.60 -1.66 -15.28
C ILE A 73 -6.41 -2.55 -14.38
N GLU A 74 -7.49 -3.11 -14.94
CA GLU A 74 -8.36 -3.98 -14.18
C GLU A 74 -7.76 -5.37 -13.94
N GLY A 75 -8.10 -5.92 -12.78
CA GLY A 75 -7.79 -7.27 -12.36
C GLY A 75 -6.63 -7.34 -11.37
N SER A 76 -6.41 -8.53 -10.85
CA SER A 76 -5.38 -8.80 -9.84
C SER A 76 -4.02 -9.14 -10.46
N GLY A 77 -3.95 -9.57 -11.73
CA GLY A 77 -2.72 -10.06 -12.35
C GLY A 77 -1.75 -8.98 -12.86
N ARG A 78 -0.59 -9.44 -13.37
CA ARG A 78 0.39 -8.60 -14.06
C ARG A 78 0.09 -8.51 -15.54
N LYS A 79 0.14 -7.31 -16.12
CA LYS A 79 -0.09 -7.07 -17.55
C LYS A 79 1.04 -6.26 -18.15
N ARG A 80 1.41 -6.55 -19.40
CA ARG A 80 2.34 -5.72 -20.19
C ARG A 80 1.56 -4.65 -20.94
N VAL A 81 1.76 -3.40 -20.58
CA VAL A 81 1.08 -2.24 -21.20
C VAL A 81 2.08 -1.27 -21.79
N LEU A 82 1.67 -0.58 -22.87
CA LEU A 82 2.47 0.45 -23.51
C LEU A 82 2.30 1.77 -22.75
N LEU A 83 3.28 2.11 -21.91
CA LEU A 83 3.24 3.31 -21.08
C LEU A 83 3.92 4.48 -21.77
N SER A 84 3.29 5.65 -21.67
CA SER A 84 3.89 6.95 -22.00
C SER A 84 4.39 7.68 -20.75
N THR A 85 3.69 7.53 -19.61
CA THR A 85 4.01 8.17 -18.33
C THR A 85 3.32 7.47 -17.15
N GLY A 86 3.61 7.91 -15.93
CA GLY A 86 2.97 7.50 -14.70
C GLY A 86 3.70 6.41 -13.92
N PRO A 87 3.01 5.73 -12.98
CA PRO A 87 3.59 4.70 -12.14
C PRO A 87 4.26 3.60 -12.97
N GLY A 88 5.50 3.27 -12.63
CA GLY A 88 6.32 2.27 -13.32
C GLY A 88 7.07 2.77 -14.57
N PHE A 89 6.77 3.97 -15.08
CA PHE A 89 7.50 4.53 -16.23
C PHE A 89 7.68 6.05 -16.17
N LYS A 90 8.94 6.47 -16.02
CA LYS A 90 9.37 7.86 -16.19
C LYS A 90 10.08 8.01 -17.54
N PRO A 91 9.46 8.63 -18.56
CA PRO A 91 10.08 8.82 -19.87
C PRO A 91 11.31 9.73 -19.76
N ARG A 92 12.37 9.43 -20.53
CA ARG A 92 13.57 10.27 -20.59
C ARG A 92 13.52 11.26 -21.75
N ARG A 93 12.78 10.93 -22.80
CA ARG A 93 12.56 11.78 -23.98
C ARG A 93 11.08 12.06 -24.19
N LYS A 94 10.76 13.23 -24.75
CA LYS A 94 9.39 13.58 -25.12
C LYS A 94 8.88 12.58 -26.18
N GLY A 95 7.69 12.02 -25.96
CA GLY A 95 7.09 11.02 -26.84
C GLY A 95 7.62 9.59 -26.67
N GLU A 96 8.54 9.34 -25.74
CA GLU A 96 9.00 7.98 -25.45
C GLU A 96 7.85 7.13 -24.89
N ARG A 97 7.61 5.97 -25.50
CA ARG A 97 6.67 4.97 -25.00
C ARG A 97 7.37 3.63 -24.88
N ARG A 98 7.15 2.94 -23.77
CA ARG A 98 7.76 1.62 -23.52
C ARG A 98 6.73 0.63 -23.00
N ARG A 99 6.74 -0.59 -23.56
CA ARG A 99 5.99 -1.71 -22.97
C ARG A 99 6.65 -2.12 -21.67
N LYS A 100 5.92 -2.02 -20.56
CA LYS A 100 6.37 -2.44 -19.23
C LYS A 100 5.33 -3.32 -18.56
N LEU A 101 5.82 -4.18 -17.68
CA LEU A 101 4.98 -4.99 -16.80
C LEU A 101 4.54 -4.13 -15.61
N VAL A 102 3.26 -4.19 -15.29
CA VAL A 102 2.65 -3.51 -14.14
C VAL A 102 1.58 -4.43 -13.54
N ARG A 103 1.24 -4.22 -12.28
CA ARG A 103 0.17 -4.94 -11.59
C ARG A 103 -1.16 -4.20 -11.80
N GLY A 104 -2.25 -4.95 -11.91
CA GLY A 104 -3.58 -4.37 -11.96
C GLY A 104 -4.01 -3.71 -10.65
N ASN A 105 -5.23 -3.19 -10.64
CA ASN A 105 -5.81 -2.39 -9.57
C ASN A 105 -6.47 -3.22 -8.46
N THR A 106 -6.58 -4.53 -8.60
CA THR A 106 -7.26 -5.40 -7.61
C THR A 106 -6.22 -6.00 -6.66
N ILE A 107 -6.48 -5.94 -5.36
CA ILE A 107 -5.58 -6.49 -4.34
C ILE A 107 -5.64 -8.01 -4.34
N SER A 108 -4.46 -8.65 -4.24
CA SER A 108 -4.28 -10.11 -4.20
C SER A 108 -3.10 -10.48 -3.29
N ASP A 109 -2.96 -11.75 -2.95
CA ASP A 109 -1.96 -12.30 -2.03
C ASP A 109 -0.49 -12.09 -2.45
N ASP A 110 -0.27 -11.74 -3.71
CA ASP A 110 1.07 -11.42 -4.23
C ASP A 110 1.53 -10.01 -3.87
N ILE A 111 0.64 -9.16 -3.35
CA ILE A 111 0.99 -7.79 -3.00
C ILE A 111 1.82 -7.79 -1.74
N TYR A 112 2.91 -7.03 -1.75
CA TYR A 112 3.77 -6.90 -0.59
C TYR A 112 3.47 -5.64 0.21
N GLN A 113 3.13 -4.54 -0.46
CA GLN A 113 2.82 -3.27 0.18
C GLN A 113 1.52 -2.70 -0.37
N VAL A 114 0.63 -2.26 0.52
CA VAL A 114 -0.56 -1.46 0.18
C VAL A 114 -0.43 -0.08 0.80
N ASN A 115 -0.67 0.95 -0.01
CA ASN A 115 -0.69 2.34 0.39
C ASN A 115 -2.12 2.79 0.61
N MET A 116 -2.39 3.33 1.79
CA MET A 116 -3.71 3.77 2.22
C MET A 116 -3.67 5.21 2.70
N LYS A 117 -4.78 5.92 2.49
CA LYS A 117 -5.01 7.28 2.96
C LYS A 117 -6.14 7.26 3.98
N VAL A 118 -5.97 7.96 5.11
CA VAL A 118 -7.06 8.15 6.08
C VAL A 118 -8.11 9.09 5.50
N VAL A 119 -9.34 8.62 5.43
CA VAL A 119 -10.53 9.42 5.06
C VAL A 119 -11.25 9.89 6.32
N LYS A 120 -11.41 8.99 7.29
CA LYS A 120 -12.03 9.28 8.58
C LYS A 120 -11.14 8.75 9.70
N LYS A 121 -10.87 9.63 10.67
CA LYS A 121 -10.09 9.28 11.86
C LYS A 121 -10.96 8.48 12.83
N GLY A 122 -10.44 7.34 13.27
CA GLY A 122 -11.03 6.53 14.32
C GLY A 122 -10.65 7.03 15.72
N ALA A 123 -11.09 6.29 16.72
CA ALA A 123 -10.93 6.69 18.13
C ALA A 123 -9.50 6.55 18.66
N LYS A 124 -8.66 5.73 18.02
CA LYS A 124 -7.29 5.41 18.50
C LYS A 124 -6.23 5.98 17.57
N ASP A 125 -5.52 7.02 17.99
CA ASP A 125 -4.45 7.63 17.19
C ASP A 125 -3.35 6.65 16.79
N VAL A 126 -3.37 6.21 15.54
CA VAL A 126 -2.30 5.36 14.96
C VAL A 126 -1.01 6.15 14.68
N PHE A 127 -1.09 7.49 14.68
CA PHE A 127 0.01 8.40 14.33
C PHE A 127 0.79 8.92 15.55
N LYS A 128 0.38 8.53 16.76
CA LYS A 128 1.23 8.69 17.95
C LYS A 128 2.27 7.59 17.91
N THR A 129 3.37 7.88 17.23
CA THR A 129 4.62 7.14 17.35
C THR A 129 4.96 6.97 18.83
N GLU A 130 5.07 5.72 19.25
CA GLU A 130 6.04 5.32 20.28
C GLU A 130 7.39 5.94 19.90
N GLU A 131 7.76 7.04 20.56
CA GLU A 131 9.17 7.36 20.79
C GLU A 131 9.79 6.21 21.60
N ALA A 132 10.11 5.11 20.93
CA ALA A 132 11.06 4.13 21.40
C ALA A 132 12.25 4.18 20.46
N ALA A 133 13.05 5.24 20.60
CA ALA A 133 14.47 5.12 20.35
C ALA A 133 14.97 3.87 21.12
N PRO A 134 15.66 2.91 20.49
CA PRO A 134 16.25 1.83 21.25
C PRO A 134 17.31 2.46 22.16
N SER A 135 17.06 2.43 23.46
CA SER A 135 18.04 2.69 24.51
C SER A 135 19.26 1.82 24.24
N GLU A 136 20.40 2.47 23.99
CA GLU A 136 21.71 1.86 24.04
C GLU A 136 21.99 1.40 25.47
N SER A 137 22.33 0.13 25.62
CA SER A 137 23.12 -0.40 26.73
C SER A 137 24.12 -1.43 26.21
#